data_AF-A0A4U8SBS9-F1
#
_entry.id   AF-A0A4U8SBS9-F1
#
_cell.length_a   1.000
_cell.length_b   1.000
_cell.length_c   1.000
_cell.angle_alpha   90.00
_cell.angle_beta   90.00
_cell.angle_gamma   90.00
#
_symmetry.space_group_name_H-M   'P 1'
#
loop_
_entity.id
_entity.type
_entity.pdbx_description
1 polymer ?
#
loop_
_entity_poly.entity_id
_entity_poly.type
_entity_poly.pdbx_seq_one_letter_code
_entity_poly.pdbx_strand_id
1 'polypeptide(L)'
;MKVVNIVQSFLLGFVLVFLLFAIFWATIYSSYMQYYGIGEFFNPFFRNVFNPAGFFILVGIFGIGLMLPFIGSFFKILFFVLLACELLLFIPPFGRSVGSIFLAKEQIITLNGEQKVIHSLYENHRYIVYLSADSDDFETRKRNLVYHEKPIAK
;
A
#
# COMPACT_ATOMS: atom_id res chain seq x y z
N MET A 1 -11.48 5.27 -35.34
CA MET A 1 -11.86 5.30 -33.91
C MET A 1 -11.93 6.77 -33.48
N LYS A 2 -13.00 7.23 -32.82
CA LYS A 2 -13.18 8.66 -32.50
C LYS A 2 -12.32 9.05 -31.29
N VAL A 3 -11.72 10.24 -31.29
CA VAL A 3 -10.91 10.78 -30.17
C VAL A 3 -11.67 10.71 -28.83
N VAL A 4 -12.98 10.94 -28.85
CA VAL A 4 -13.87 10.83 -27.69
C VAL A 4 -13.80 9.45 -27.04
N ASN A 5 -13.75 8.37 -27.84
CA ASN A 5 -13.70 7.00 -27.30
C ASN A 5 -12.36 6.72 -26.63
N ILE A 6 -11.27 7.31 -27.14
CA ILE A 6 -9.93 7.18 -26.54
C ILE A 6 -9.93 7.85 -25.17
N VAL A 7 -10.39 9.10 -25.10
CA VAL A 7 -10.45 9.86 -23.84
C VAL A 7 -11.33 9.13 -22.81
N GLN A 8 -12.49 8.62 -23.22
CA GLN A 8 -13.38 7.85 -22.34
C GLN A 8 -12.70 6.58 -21.80
N SER A 9 -12.00 5.82 -22.64
CA SER A 9 -11.27 4.62 -22.20
C SER A 9 -10.17 4.93 -21.20
N PHE A 10 -9.42 6.01 -21.40
CA PHE A 10 -8.38 6.44 -20.46
C PHE A 10 -8.97 6.97 -19.14
N LEU A 11 -10.07 7.72 -19.19
CA LEU A 11 -10.77 8.16 -17.98
C LEU A 11 -11.34 6.98 -17.20
N LEU A 12 -11.92 5.99 -17.89
CA LEU A 12 -12.39 4.77 -17.26
C LEU A 12 -11.21 3.99 -16.65
N GLY A 13 -10.11 3.83 -17.38
CA GLY A 13 -8.88 3.22 -16.86
C GLY A 13 -8.35 3.92 -15.62
N PHE A 14 -8.38 5.26 -15.61
CA PHE A 14 -8.02 6.07 -14.44
C PHE A 14 -8.87 5.72 -13.23
N VAL A 15 -10.20 5.75 -13.38
CA VAL A 15 -11.14 5.46 -12.28
C VAL A 15 -10.95 4.04 -11.75
N LEU A 16 -10.83 3.04 -12.65
CA LEU A 16 -10.70 1.64 -12.26
C LEU A 16 -9.38 1.37 -11.53
N VAL A 17 -8.26 1.85 -12.06
CA VAL A 17 -6.94 1.68 -11.41
C VAL A 17 -6.88 2.44 -10.09
N PHE A 18 -7.49 3.63 -10.01
CA PHE A 18 -7.57 4.40 -8.77
C PHE A 18 -8.37 3.66 -7.70
N LEU A 19 -9.49 3.07 -8.08
CA LEU A 19 -10.30 2.27 -7.18
C LEU A 19 -9.52 1.07 -6.63
N LEU A 20 -8.81 0.33 -7.50
CA LEU A 20 -7.93 -0.78 -7.09
C LEU A 20 -6.84 -0.30 -6.12
N PHE A 21 -6.13 0.77 -6.46
CA PHE A 21 -5.11 1.35 -5.57
C PHE A 21 -5.67 1.73 -4.20
N ALA A 22 -6.82 2.41 -4.17
CA ALA A 22 -7.44 2.84 -2.93
C ALA A 22 -7.86 1.64 -2.06
N ILE A 23 -8.48 0.62 -2.67
CA ILE A 23 -8.93 -0.58 -1.95
C ILE A 23 -7.74 -1.40 -1.48
N PHE A 24 -6.76 -1.67 -2.34
CA PHE A 24 -5.52 -2.36 -1.97
C PHE A 24 -4.86 -1.73 -0.74
N TRP A 25 -4.61 -0.42 -0.76
CA TRP A 25 -3.99 0.25 0.38
C TRP A 25 -4.92 0.36 1.59
N ALA A 26 -6.23 0.51 1.41
CA ALA A 26 -7.19 0.51 2.52
C ALA A 26 -7.24 -0.85 3.23
N THR A 27 -7.16 -1.95 2.49
CA THR A 27 -7.14 -3.31 3.07
C THR A 27 -5.84 -3.55 3.85
N ILE A 28 -4.68 -3.13 3.34
CA ILE A 28 -3.41 -3.19 4.07
C ILE A 28 -3.48 -2.31 5.33
N TYR A 29 -3.99 -1.09 5.20
CA TYR A 29 -4.14 -0.20 6.34
C TYR A 29 -5.01 -0.83 7.44
N SER A 30 -6.17 -1.39 7.08
CA SER A 30 -7.08 -2.02 8.04
C SER A 30 -6.55 -3.32 8.63
N SER A 31 -5.84 -4.14 7.86
CA SER A 31 -5.42 -5.48 8.28
C SER A 31 -4.02 -5.52 8.89
N TYR A 32 -3.11 -4.64 8.45
CA TYR A 32 -1.71 -4.60 8.88
C TYR A 32 -1.45 -3.43 9.85
N MET A 33 -1.71 -2.18 9.44
CA MET A 33 -1.37 -1.01 10.27
C MET A 33 -2.15 -1.02 11.59
N GLN A 34 -3.45 -1.30 11.52
CA GLN A 34 -4.29 -1.40 12.73
C GLN A 34 -3.92 -2.61 13.58
N TYR A 35 -3.46 -3.73 13.00
CA TYR A 35 -3.03 -4.91 13.77
C TYR A 35 -1.80 -4.63 14.64
N TYR A 36 -0.86 -3.84 14.13
CA TYR A 36 0.30 -3.41 14.91
C TYR A 36 -0.02 -2.23 15.85
N GLY A 37 -1.13 -1.52 15.64
CA GLY A 37 -1.51 -0.35 16.41
C GLY A 37 -0.80 0.94 15.97
N ILE A 38 -0.36 1.00 14.70
CA ILE A 38 0.35 2.15 14.14
C ILE A 38 -0.64 3.31 13.99
N GLY A 39 -0.38 4.41 14.69
CA GLY A 39 -1.29 5.55 14.86
C GLY A 39 -1.28 6.55 13.71
N GLU A 40 -1.18 6.10 12.47
CA GLU A 40 -1.20 6.97 11.29
C GLU A 40 -2.59 7.00 10.66
N PHE A 41 -3.03 8.16 10.17
CA PHE A 41 -4.29 8.26 9.43
C PHE A 41 -4.13 7.74 8.01
N PHE A 42 -5.22 7.20 7.43
CA PHE A 42 -5.19 6.65 6.07
C PHE A 42 -4.72 7.65 5.02
N ASN A 43 -5.13 8.93 5.07
CA ASN A 43 -4.74 9.91 4.04
C ASN A 43 -3.22 10.18 4.01
N PRO A 44 -2.55 10.48 5.14
CA PRO A 44 -1.09 10.52 5.22
C PRO A 44 -0.41 9.21 4.79
N PHE A 45 -0.91 8.07 5.27
CA PHE A 45 -0.40 6.76 4.90
C PHE A 45 -0.45 6.53 3.38
N PHE A 46 -1.62 6.75 2.78
CA PHE A 46 -1.85 6.59 1.34
C PHE A 46 -0.93 7.50 0.55
N ARG A 47 -0.75 8.76 0.97
CA ARG A 47 0.21 9.67 0.34
C ARG A 47 1.65 9.16 0.41
N ASN A 48 2.05 8.52 1.51
CA ASN A 48 3.39 7.99 1.68
C ASN A 48 3.66 6.78 0.77
N VAL A 49 2.68 5.90 0.61
CA VAL A 49 2.82 4.66 -0.17
C VAL A 49 2.42 4.80 -1.64
N PHE A 50 1.73 5.88 -2.01
CA PHE A 50 1.28 6.11 -3.38
C PHE A 50 2.48 6.33 -4.31
N ASN A 51 2.53 5.54 -5.38
CA ASN A 51 3.53 5.64 -6.44
C ASN A 51 2.87 6.19 -7.72
N PRO A 52 3.02 7.50 -8.02
CA PRO A 52 2.39 8.11 -9.20
C PRO A 52 2.82 7.48 -10.51
N ALA A 53 4.11 7.11 -10.64
CA ALA A 53 4.64 6.54 -11.87
C ALA A 53 3.99 5.17 -12.16
N GLY A 54 3.99 4.27 -11.17
CA GLY A 54 3.34 2.97 -11.29
C GLY A 54 1.83 3.09 -11.55
N PHE A 55 1.18 4.04 -10.88
CA PHE A 55 -0.23 4.34 -11.08
C PHE A 55 -0.53 4.73 -12.54
N PHE A 56 0.17 5.73 -13.10
CA PHE A 56 -0.08 6.17 -14.48
C PHE A 56 0.29 5.12 -15.53
N ILE A 57 1.29 4.28 -15.28
CA ILE A 57 1.60 3.13 -16.14
C ILE A 57 0.39 2.18 -16.19
N LEU A 58 -0.18 1.83 -15.04
CA LEU A 58 -1.35 0.95 -14.96
C LEU A 58 -2.58 1.58 -15.61
N VAL A 59 -2.79 2.90 -15.43
CA VAL A 59 -3.85 3.64 -16.14
C VAL A 59 -3.68 3.53 -17.65
N GLY A 60 -2.46 3.65 -18.16
CA GLY A 60 -2.18 3.47 -19.58
C GLY A 60 -2.49 2.05 -20.06
N ILE A 61 -2.07 1.04 -19.31
CA ILE A 61 -2.32 -0.38 -19.63
C ILE A 61 -3.84 -0.67 -19.65
N PHE A 62 -4.58 -0.26 -18.62
CA PHE A 62 -6.04 -0.43 -18.58
C PHE A 62 -6.75 0.40 -19.64
N GLY A 63 -6.33 1.64 -19.86
CA GLY A 63 -6.91 2.52 -20.88
C GLY A 63 -6.79 1.95 -22.30
N ILE A 64 -5.59 1.47 -22.66
CA ILE A 64 -5.33 0.81 -23.96
C ILE A 64 -6.09 -0.53 -24.03
N GLY A 65 -6.01 -1.34 -22.96
CA GLY A 65 -6.64 -2.65 -22.89
C GLY A 65 -8.16 -2.60 -23.08
N LEU A 66 -8.83 -1.64 -22.45
CA LEU A 66 -10.27 -1.42 -22.54
C LEU A 66 -10.71 -0.89 -23.91
N MET A 67 -9.82 -0.24 -24.65
CA MET A 67 -10.11 0.32 -25.97
C MET A 67 -10.19 -0.74 -27.08
N LEU A 68 -9.48 -1.86 -26.92
CA LEU A 68 -9.38 -2.91 -27.94
C LEU A 68 -10.54 -3.92 -27.82
N PRO A 69 -11.34 -4.17 -28.87
CA PRO A 69 -12.63 -4.88 -28.77
C PRO A 69 -12.54 -6.33 -28.25
N PHE A 70 -11.50 -7.09 -28.62
CA PHE A 70 -11.30 -8.47 -28.14
C PHE A 70 -10.59 -8.54 -26.78
N ILE A 71 -9.79 -7.53 -26.47
CA ILE A 71 -8.96 -7.48 -25.26
C ILE A 71 -9.70 -6.78 -24.11
N GLY A 72 -10.65 -5.91 -24.41
CA GLY A 72 -11.40 -5.15 -23.41
C GLY A 72 -12.26 -6.04 -22.51
N SER A 73 -12.83 -7.13 -23.03
CA SER A 73 -13.54 -8.12 -22.21
C SER A 73 -12.61 -8.80 -21.22
N PHE A 74 -11.39 -9.15 -21.65
CA PHE A 74 -10.36 -9.70 -20.77
C PHE A 74 -9.98 -8.69 -19.67
N PHE A 75 -9.76 -7.42 -20.00
CA PHE A 75 -9.43 -6.39 -19.01
C PHE A 75 -10.54 -6.13 -17.98
N LYS A 76 -11.81 -6.25 -18.39
CA LYS A 76 -12.94 -6.19 -17.46
C LYS A 76 -12.92 -7.36 -16.48
N ILE A 77 -12.70 -8.58 -16.97
CA ILE A 77 -12.60 -9.77 -16.11
C ILE A 77 -11.40 -9.63 -15.18
N LEU A 78 -10.24 -9.23 -15.71
CA LEU A 78 -9.02 -8.98 -14.95
C LEU A 78 -9.27 -7.96 -13.84
N PHE A 79 -9.96 -6.86 -14.14
CA PHE A 79 -10.34 -5.88 -13.11
C PHE A 79 -11.12 -6.53 -11.96
N PHE A 80 -12.16 -7.31 -12.26
CA PHE A 80 -12.96 -7.97 -11.22
C PHE A 80 -12.15 -9.01 -10.42
N VAL A 81 -11.24 -9.73 -11.08
CA VAL A 81 -10.33 -10.66 -10.41
C VAL A 81 -9.40 -9.91 -9.45
N LEU A 82 -8.77 -8.83 -9.91
CA LEU A 82 -7.91 -8.00 -9.06
C LEU A 82 -8.68 -7.41 -7.88
N LEU A 83 -9.88 -6.88 -8.13
CA LEU A 83 -10.76 -6.37 -7.09
C LEU A 83 -11.10 -7.45 -6.06
N ALA A 84 -11.45 -8.66 -6.50
CA ALA A 84 -11.72 -9.77 -5.59
C ALA A 84 -10.48 -10.14 -4.76
N CYS A 85 -9.29 -10.17 -5.38
CA CYS A 85 -8.02 -10.41 -4.69
C CYS A 85 -7.73 -9.35 -3.63
N GLU A 86 -7.95 -8.07 -3.94
CA GLU A 86 -7.79 -6.97 -2.97
C GLU A 86 -8.80 -7.07 -1.82
N LEU A 87 -10.06 -7.39 -2.11
CA LEU A 87 -11.07 -7.59 -1.07
C LEU A 87 -10.74 -8.77 -0.15
N LEU A 88 -10.09 -9.83 -0.65
CA LEU A 88 -9.61 -10.93 0.19
C LEU A 88 -8.56 -10.47 1.21
N LEU A 89 -7.87 -9.35 1.00
CA LEU A 89 -6.90 -8.80 1.95
C LEU A 89 -7.55 -8.22 3.22
N PHE A 90 -8.88 -8.03 3.23
CA PHE A 90 -9.60 -7.77 4.49
C PHE A 90 -9.56 -8.97 5.45
N ILE A 91 -9.29 -10.17 4.96
CA ILE A 91 -9.07 -11.34 5.82
C ILE A 91 -7.69 -11.15 6.48
N PRO A 92 -7.61 -10.99 7.82
CA PRO A 92 -6.40 -10.48 8.47
C PRO A 92 -5.11 -11.24 8.16
N PRO A 93 -5.07 -12.59 8.12
CA PRO A 93 -3.87 -13.32 7.70
C PRO A 93 -3.31 -12.90 6.33
N PHE A 94 -4.16 -12.64 5.34
CA PHE A 94 -3.74 -12.24 4.00
C PHE A 94 -3.28 -10.79 3.97
N GLY A 95 -4.10 -9.87 4.51
CA GLY A 95 -3.74 -8.46 4.59
C GLY A 95 -2.46 -8.20 5.39
N ARG A 96 -2.23 -8.95 6.48
CA ARG A 96 -0.98 -8.85 7.26
C ARG A 96 0.23 -9.35 6.48
N SER A 97 0.10 -10.49 5.80
CA SER A 97 1.19 -11.04 4.99
C SER A 97 1.58 -10.09 3.87
N VAL A 98 0.60 -9.56 3.13
CA VAL A 98 0.86 -8.60 2.04
C VAL A 98 1.37 -7.27 2.61
N GLY A 99 0.79 -6.75 3.68
CA GLY A 99 1.30 -5.55 4.35
C GLY A 99 2.76 -5.69 4.76
N SER A 100 3.17 -6.85 5.30
CA SER A 100 4.56 -7.14 5.63
C SER A 100 5.48 -7.09 4.40
N ILE A 101 5.07 -7.68 3.29
CA ILE A 101 5.85 -7.66 2.03
C ILE A 101 6.08 -6.24 1.52
N PHE A 102 5.07 -5.36 1.62
CA PHE A 102 5.13 -4.02 1.03
C PHE A 102 5.68 -2.95 1.97
N LEU A 103 5.49 -3.09 3.29
CA LEU A 103 5.82 -2.06 4.27
C LEU A 103 7.00 -2.43 5.15
N ALA A 104 7.17 -3.71 5.48
CA ALA A 104 8.22 -4.15 6.38
C ALA A 104 9.55 -4.30 5.63
N LYS A 105 10.64 -3.94 6.31
CA LYS A 105 12.00 -4.14 5.79
C LYS A 105 13.03 -4.12 6.91
N GLU A 106 14.11 -4.86 6.71
CA GLU A 106 15.31 -4.74 7.54
C GLU A 106 16.02 -3.42 7.24
N GLN A 107 16.36 -2.68 8.29
CA GLN A 107 17.12 -1.44 8.14
C GLN A 107 18.02 -1.17 9.33
N ILE A 108 19.10 -0.44 9.07
CA ILE A 108 20.08 -0.05 10.09
C ILE A 108 19.72 1.35 10.58
N ILE A 109 19.49 1.48 11.88
CA ILE A 109 19.31 2.77 12.54
C ILE A 109 20.46 3.05 13.51
N THR A 110 20.73 4.33 13.77
CA THR A 110 21.71 4.72 14.79
C THR A 110 20.97 5.10 16.06
N LEU A 111 21.20 4.35 17.13
CA LEU A 111 20.66 4.61 18.46
C LEU A 111 21.83 4.88 19.40
N ASN A 112 21.87 6.07 20.02
CA ASN A 112 22.92 6.46 20.97
C ASN A 112 24.36 6.30 20.43
N GLY A 113 24.55 6.48 19.11
CA GLY A 113 25.86 6.31 18.45
C GLY A 113 26.18 4.88 18.04
N GLU A 114 25.35 3.90 18.37
CA GLU A 114 25.49 2.51 17.94
C GLU A 114 24.58 2.21 16.75
N GLN A 115 25.11 1.49 15.75
CA GLN A 115 24.31 0.99 14.64
C GLN A 115 23.60 -0.30 15.04
N LYS A 116 22.28 -0.31 14.91
CA LYS A 116 21.43 -1.47 15.21
C LYS A 116 20.61 -1.83 13.99
N VAL A 117 20.63 -3.11 13.62
CA VAL A 117 19.71 -3.68 12.63
C VAL A 117 18.34 -3.86 13.30
N ILE A 118 17.31 -3.33 12.68
CA ILE A 118 15.92 -3.46 13.14
C ILE A 118 15.02 -3.94 12.01
N HIS A 119 14.03 -4.74 12.41
CA HIS A 119 12.91 -5.09 11.55
C HIS A 119 11.87 -3.97 11.60
N SER A 120 11.89 -3.09 10.59
CA SER A 120 10.89 -2.03 10.47
C SER A 120 9.56 -2.59 10.02
N LEU A 121 8.48 -2.14 10.64
CA LEU A 121 7.11 -2.45 10.24
C LEU A 121 6.56 -1.42 9.25
N TYR A 122 6.97 -0.16 9.41
CA TYR A 122 6.52 0.93 8.56
C TYR A 122 7.51 2.08 8.60
N GLU A 123 7.59 2.82 7.51
CA GLU A 123 8.43 4.01 7.40
C GLU A 123 7.67 5.10 6.64
N ASN A 124 7.58 6.29 7.24
CA ASN A 124 7.14 7.51 6.55
C ASN A 124 8.27 8.54 6.48
N HIS A 125 7.99 9.73 5.95
CA HIS A 125 9.00 10.78 5.79
C HIS A 125 9.64 11.26 7.11
N ARG A 126 9.03 11.01 8.27
CA ARG A 126 9.56 11.45 9.59
C ARG A 126 10.05 10.30 10.46
N TYR A 127 9.35 9.18 10.45
CA TYR A 127 9.53 8.12 11.42
C TYR A 127 9.79 6.77 10.77
N ILE A 128 10.58 5.99 11.48
CA ILE A 128 10.73 4.55 11.33
C ILE A 128 10.00 3.90 12.50
N VAL A 129 9.07 2.99 12.20
CA VAL A 129 8.22 2.33 13.19
C VAL A 129 8.60 0.86 13.29
N TYR A 130 8.92 0.40 14.50
CA TYR A 130 9.28 -0.99 14.78
C TYR A 130 8.83 -1.41 16.18
N LEU A 131 8.88 -2.71 16.48
CA LEU A 131 8.60 -3.24 17.81
C LEU A 131 9.87 -3.39 18.64
N SER A 132 9.86 -2.91 19.88
CA SER A 132 10.94 -3.19 20.84
C SER A 132 10.92 -4.64 21.33
N ALA A 133 9.71 -5.23 21.43
CA ALA A 133 9.47 -6.64 21.71
C ALA A 133 8.10 -7.04 21.11
N ASP A 134 8.02 -8.24 20.53
CA ASP A 134 6.76 -8.75 19.97
C ASP A 134 5.86 -9.36 21.05
N SER A 135 4.55 -9.34 20.83
CA SER A 135 3.55 -9.87 21.76
C SER A 135 2.27 -10.25 21.01
N ASP A 136 1.61 -11.32 21.48
CA ASP A 136 0.30 -11.75 20.97
C ASP A 136 -0.82 -10.80 21.41
N ASP A 137 -0.69 -10.21 22.60
CA ASP A 137 -1.66 -9.24 23.14
C ASP A 137 -1.53 -7.89 22.43
N PHE A 138 -2.67 -7.40 21.91
CA PHE A 138 -2.71 -6.17 21.12
C PHE A 138 -2.25 -4.95 21.92
N GLU A 139 -2.70 -4.79 23.16
CA GLU A 139 -2.35 -3.63 23.99
C GLU A 139 -0.86 -3.63 24.34
N THR A 140 -0.30 -4.81 24.59
CA THR A 140 1.15 -4.97 24.83
C THR A 140 1.96 -4.70 23.56
N ARG A 141 1.55 -5.23 22.40
CA ARG A 141 2.18 -4.93 21.11
C ARG A 141 2.18 -3.43 20.81
N LYS A 142 1.05 -2.77 21.03
CA LYS A 142 0.90 -1.33 20.83
C LYS A 142 1.81 -0.51 21.75
N ARG A 143 1.96 -0.91 23.02
CA ARG A 143 2.91 -0.29 23.96
C ARG A 143 4.38 -0.48 23.56
N ASN A 144 4.68 -1.57 22.86
CA ASN A 144 6.03 -1.89 22.39
C ASN A 144 6.38 -1.22 21.06
N LEU A 145 5.45 -0.51 20.42
CA LEU A 145 5.74 0.26 19.21
C LEU A 145 6.68 1.43 19.52
N VAL A 146 7.77 1.49 18.79
CA VAL A 146 8.74 2.58 18.85
C VAL A 146 8.66 3.40 17.56
N TYR A 147 8.55 4.72 17.72
CA TYR A 147 8.61 5.69 16.64
C TYR A 147 9.98 6.37 16.70
N HIS A 148 10.91 5.92 15.87
CA HIS A 148 12.24 6.51 15.76
C HIS A 148 12.23 7.61 14.71
N GLU A 149 12.51 8.85 15.13
CA GLU A 149 12.62 9.99 14.23
C GLU A 149 13.87 9.88 13.37
N LYS A 150 13.70 10.06 12.05
CA LYS A 150 14.80 10.04 11.11
C LYS A 150 15.69 11.27 11.32
N PRO A 151 17.01 11.16 11.10
CA PRO A 151 17.87 12.33 11.09
C PRO A 151 17.39 13.30 10.00
N ILE A 152 17.06 14.53 10.40
CA ILE A 152 16.71 15.59 9.46
C ILE A 152 17.96 15.84 8.61
N ALA A 153 17.88 15.49 7.32
CA ALA A 153 18.91 15.90 6.36
C ALA A 153 18.94 17.43 6.38
N LYS A 154 20.04 17.99 6.88
CA LYS A 154 20.33 19.43 6.83
C LYS A 154 20.62 19.86 5.41
#